data_AF-A0A819AK09-F1
#
_entry.id   AF-A0A819AK09-F1
#
_cell.length_a   1.000
_cell.length_b   1.000
_cell.length_c   1.000
_cell.angle_alpha   90.00
_cell.angle_beta   90.00
_cell.angle_gamma   90.00
#
_symmetry.space_group_name_H-M   'P 1'
#
loop_
_entity.id
_entity.type
_entity.pdbx_description
1 polymer ?
#
loop_
_entity_poly.entity_id
_entity_poly.type
_entity_poly.pdbx_seq_one_letter_code
_entity_poly.pdbx_strand_id
1 'polypeptide(L)'
;MITRRQRILLFASREQLKMLLGADTILMDGTFSTCPSMFDQVYTIHAVKYDQSFPCVFGVKISSYADAIMSDFEPALITVIAAEFVGATHSSCYFHFTQAVYRAIQRVGLSTSYNNDNDIKHSCRKLMALALLPEPIIEDTYDELLAAMSIEIKK
;
A
#
# COMPACT_ATOMS: atom_id res chain seq x y z
N MET A 1 20.15 -23.99 3.37
CA MET A 1 19.81 -23.32 2.10
C MET A 1 18.32 -22.98 2.16
N ILE A 2 17.94 -21.75 2.56
CA ILE A 2 16.53 -21.34 2.59
C ILE A 2 16.13 -21.02 1.15
N THR A 3 15.21 -21.80 0.58
CA THR A 3 14.73 -21.59 -0.80
C THR A 3 13.82 -20.36 -0.86
N ARG A 4 13.78 -19.68 -2.02
CA ARG A 4 13.05 -18.41 -2.28
C ARG A 4 11.56 -18.39 -1.87
N ARG A 5 10.95 -19.55 -1.57
CA ARG A 5 9.51 -19.75 -1.27
C ARG A 5 9.16 -19.81 0.23
N GLN A 6 10.08 -19.46 1.13
CA GLN A 6 9.86 -19.53 2.58
C GLN A 6 10.19 -18.22 3.29
N ARG A 7 9.63 -17.11 2.81
CA ARG A 7 9.83 -15.80 3.44
C ARG A 7 8.71 -15.49 4.42
N ILE A 8 9.10 -15.26 5.66
CA ILE A 8 8.24 -14.81 6.76
C ILE A 8 8.63 -13.37 7.04
N LEU A 9 7.66 -12.46 6.95
CA LEU A 9 7.85 -11.08 7.34
C LEU A 9 7.63 -10.98 8.85
N LEU A 10 8.65 -10.54 9.59
CA LEU A 10 8.60 -10.39 11.04
C LEU A 10 8.39 -8.92 11.40
N PHE A 11 7.44 -8.67 12.28
CA PHE A 11 7.14 -7.36 12.85
C PHE A 11 7.42 -7.38 14.34
N ALA A 12 8.29 -6.47 14.79
CA ALA A 12 8.59 -6.25 16.19
C ALA A 12 9.17 -4.83 16.38
N SER A 13 8.84 -4.19 17.50
CA SER A 13 9.53 -2.98 17.94
C SER A 13 10.88 -3.32 18.57
N ARG A 14 11.76 -2.32 18.70
CA ARG A 14 13.06 -2.51 19.39
C ARG A 14 12.87 -2.93 20.84
N GLU A 15 11.84 -2.41 21.51
CA GLU A 15 11.49 -2.71 22.90
C GLU A 15 11.00 -4.16 23.03
N GLN A 16 10.17 -4.62 22.10
CA GLN A 16 9.72 -6.01 22.06
C GLN A 16 10.89 -6.98 21.81
N LEU A 17 11.82 -6.63 20.92
CA LEU A 17 13.03 -7.43 20.69
C LEU A 17 13.93 -7.48 21.94
N LYS A 18 14.09 -6.35 22.64
CA LYS A 18 14.82 -6.31 23.92
C LYS A 18 14.12 -7.16 25.00
N MET A 19 12.78 -7.13 25.04
CA MET A 19 12.00 -7.96 25.95
C MET A 19 12.23 -9.44 25.67
N LEU A 20 12.21 -9.83 24.40
CA LEU A 20 12.47 -11.19 23.93
C LEU A 20 13.89 -11.66 24.29
N LEU A 21 14.89 -10.82 24.07
CA LEU A 21 16.29 -11.09 24.40
C LEU A 21 16.53 -11.31 25.90
N GLY A 22 15.74 -10.64 26.74
CA GLY A 22 15.85 -10.74 28.20
C GLY A 22 14.79 -11.63 28.84
N ALA A 23 14.16 -12.54 28.09
CA ALA A 23 13.16 -13.47 28.61
C ALA A 23 13.78 -14.85 28.89
N ASP A 24 13.41 -15.45 30.02
CA ASP A 24 13.88 -16.79 30.40
C ASP A 24 13.09 -17.90 29.68
N THR A 25 11.90 -17.58 29.20
CA THR A 25 11.04 -18.50 28.45
C THR A 25 10.41 -17.77 27.27
N ILE A 26 10.45 -18.43 26.11
CA ILE A 26 9.86 -17.96 24.86
C ILE A 26 8.81 -18.98 24.42
N LEU A 27 7.59 -18.51 24.15
CA LEU A 27 6.51 -19.30 23.58
C LEU A 27 6.34 -18.92 22.11
N MET A 28 6.15 -19.90 21.25
CA MET A 28 5.98 -19.67 19.81
C MET A 28 4.87 -20.58 19.30
N ASP A 29 3.95 -20.00 18.55
CA ASP A 29 2.91 -20.78 17.85
C ASP A 29 2.57 -20.13 16.52
N GLY A 30 2.17 -20.95 15.55
CA GLY A 30 1.77 -20.51 14.22
C GLY A 30 0.42 -21.09 13.84
N THR A 31 -0.53 -20.23 13.47
CA THR A 31 -1.88 -20.63 13.09
C THR A 31 -2.20 -20.33 11.63
N PHE A 32 -2.89 -21.28 11.00
CA PHE A 32 -3.42 -21.19 9.64
C PHE A 32 -4.89 -20.75 9.64
N SER A 33 -5.63 -20.99 10.73
CA SER A 33 -7.09 -20.84 10.78
C SER A 33 -7.57 -19.39 10.88
N THR A 34 -6.74 -18.49 11.38
CA THR A 34 -7.03 -17.06 11.52
C THR A 34 -6.25 -16.19 10.54
N CYS A 35 -5.63 -16.82 9.54
CA CYS A 35 -4.80 -16.14 8.57
C CYS A 35 -5.67 -15.46 7.49
N PRO A 36 -5.49 -14.16 7.21
CA PRO A 36 -6.13 -13.53 6.05
C PRO A 36 -5.71 -14.24 4.77
N SER A 37 -6.57 -14.31 3.76
CA SER A 37 -6.35 -15.06 2.51
C SER A 37 -5.06 -14.68 1.75
N MET A 38 -4.47 -13.53 2.06
CA MET A 38 -3.22 -13.04 1.48
C MET A 38 -1.95 -13.65 2.12
N PHE A 39 -2.11 -14.44 3.18
CA PHE A 39 -1.03 -15.04 3.95
C PHE A 39 -1.33 -16.53 4.18
N ASP A 40 -0.27 -17.34 4.23
CA ASP A 40 -0.38 -18.77 4.50
C ASP A 40 -0.54 -19.07 5.98
N GLN A 41 0.15 -18.29 6.81
CA GLN A 41 0.26 -18.57 8.24
C GLN A 41 0.60 -17.29 9.00
N VAL A 42 -0.01 -17.11 10.17
CA VAL A 42 0.42 -16.12 11.15
C VAL A 42 1.21 -16.83 12.25
N TYR A 43 2.43 -16.38 12.51
CA TYR A 43 3.26 -16.77 13.63
C TYR A 43 3.24 -15.72 14.72
N THR A 44 3.25 -16.16 15.98
CA THR A 44 3.46 -15.27 17.13
C THR A 44 4.58 -15.82 18.00
N ILE A 45 5.45 -14.92 18.45
CA ILE A 45 6.54 -15.22 19.40
C ILE A 45 6.28 -14.36 20.63
N HIS A 46 6.20 -15.00 21.79
CA HIS A 46 5.92 -14.37 23.07
C HIS A 46 7.11 -14.54 24.00
N ALA A 47 7.42 -13.48 24.75
CA ALA A 47 8.31 -13.53 25.88
C ALA A 47 7.48 -13.79 27.15
N VAL A 48 7.94 -14.69 28.00
CA VAL A 48 7.36 -14.85 29.35
C VAL A 48 8.18 -14.02 30.33
N LYS A 49 7.51 -13.09 31.01
CA LYS A 49 8.08 -12.32 32.14
C LYS A 49 7.04 -12.19 33.23
N TYR A 50 7.47 -12.28 34.49
CA TYR A 50 6.57 -12.16 35.64
C TYR A 50 5.36 -13.11 35.55
N ASP A 51 5.60 -14.35 35.10
CA ASP A 51 4.58 -15.37 34.84
C ASP A 51 3.46 -14.95 33.86
N GLN A 52 3.71 -13.94 33.03
CA GLN A 52 2.81 -13.47 31.99
C GLN A 52 3.46 -13.58 30.60
N SER A 53 2.66 -13.93 29.60
CA SER A 53 3.07 -14.04 28.20
C SER A 53 2.80 -12.72 27.47
N PHE A 54 3.85 -12.17 26.86
CA PHE A 54 3.79 -10.92 26.08
C PHE A 54 4.11 -11.17 24.62
N PRO A 55 3.21 -10.88 23.67
CA PRO A 55 3.51 -10.99 22.25
C PRO A 55 4.58 -9.97 21.85
N CYS A 56 5.70 -10.48 21.36
CA CYS A 56 6.88 -9.68 21.03
C CYS A 56 7.19 -9.64 19.54
N VAL A 57 6.87 -10.71 18.81
CA VAL A 57 7.05 -10.75 17.35
C VAL A 57 5.82 -11.34 16.69
N PHE A 58 5.36 -10.70 15.63
CA PHE A 58 4.35 -11.23 14.72
C PHE A 58 5.02 -11.57 13.40
N GLY A 59 4.89 -12.82 12.97
CA GLY A 59 5.36 -13.27 11.67
C GLY A 59 4.18 -13.51 10.73
N VAL A 60 4.26 -13.07 9.49
CA VAL A 60 3.31 -13.48 8.45
C VAL A 60 4.06 -14.20 7.35
N LYS A 61 3.63 -15.42 7.04
CA LYS A 61 4.11 -16.14 5.88
C LYS A 61 3.30 -15.67 4.68
N ILE A 62 3.98 -15.02 3.74
CA ILE A 62 3.34 -14.49 2.54
C ILE A 62 2.90 -15.66 1.67
N SER A 63 1.62 -15.66 1.31
CA SER A 63 1.07 -16.59 0.33
C SER A 63 1.58 -16.17 -1.05
N SER A 64 2.16 -17.10 -1.81
CA SER A 64 2.62 -16.81 -3.17
C SER A 64 1.52 -16.92 -4.23
N TYR A 65 0.24 -16.97 -3.85
CA TYR A 65 -0.90 -17.24 -4.74
C TYR A 65 -1.87 -16.05 -4.85
N ALA A 66 -1.33 -14.83 -4.91
CA ALA A 66 -2.15 -13.68 -5.31
C ALA A 66 -2.20 -13.60 -6.85
N ASP A 67 -3.39 -13.71 -7.44
CA ASP A 67 -3.57 -13.50 -8.89
C ASP A 67 -3.57 -12.01 -9.25
N ALA A 68 -3.96 -11.16 -8.30
CA ALA A 68 -3.96 -9.70 -8.45
C ALA A 68 -3.57 -9.03 -7.13
N ILE A 69 -2.74 -7.98 -7.22
CA ILE A 69 -2.30 -7.17 -6.09
C ILE A 69 -2.58 -5.71 -6.41
N MET A 70 -3.27 -5.02 -5.51
CA MET A 70 -3.52 -3.59 -5.59
C MET A 70 -2.74 -2.86 -4.51
N SER A 71 -1.93 -1.86 -4.88
CA SER A 71 -1.17 -1.06 -3.93
C SER A 71 -1.10 0.42 -4.31
N ASP A 72 -0.46 1.25 -3.51
CA ASP A 72 -0.08 2.59 -3.95
C ASP A 72 1.09 2.56 -4.95
N PHE A 73 1.49 3.74 -5.44
CA PHE A 73 2.49 3.91 -6.50
C PHE A 73 3.94 3.93 -5.97
N GLU A 74 4.22 3.33 -4.82
CA GLU A 74 5.58 3.33 -4.28
C GLU A 74 6.50 2.41 -5.10
N PRO A 75 7.58 2.92 -5.75
CA PRO A 75 8.41 2.11 -6.66
C PRO A 75 9.06 0.91 -5.97
N ALA A 76 9.40 1.05 -4.68
CA ALA A 76 9.92 -0.04 -3.87
C ALA A 76 8.89 -1.18 -3.74
N LEU A 77 7.62 -0.83 -3.53
CA LEU A 77 6.54 -1.79 -3.39
C LEU A 77 6.26 -2.51 -4.71
N ILE A 78 6.24 -1.78 -5.83
CA ILE A 78 6.09 -2.36 -7.18
C ILE A 78 7.23 -3.37 -7.45
N THR A 79 8.46 -3.00 -7.12
CA THR A 79 9.65 -3.86 -7.32
C THR A 79 9.55 -5.14 -6.49
N VAL A 80 9.15 -5.02 -5.22
CA VAL A 80 8.96 -6.17 -4.33
C VAL A 80 7.83 -7.05 -4.85
N ILE A 81 6.68 -6.48 -5.21
CA ILE A 81 5.54 -7.25 -5.71
C ILE A 81 5.92 -8.06 -6.94
N ALA A 82 6.61 -7.45 -7.91
CA ALA A 82 7.08 -8.12 -9.12
C ALA A 82 8.08 -9.26 -8.84
N ALA A 83 8.93 -9.10 -7.81
CA ALA A 83 9.93 -10.11 -7.43
C ALA A 83 9.34 -11.26 -6.61
N GLU A 84 8.33 -10.98 -5.79
CA GLU A 84 7.75 -11.92 -4.82
C GLU A 84 6.55 -12.69 -5.35
N PHE A 85 5.70 -12.03 -6.14
CA PHE A 85 4.44 -12.57 -6.62
C PHE A 85 4.49 -12.73 -8.14
N VAL A 86 5.39 -13.60 -8.60
CA VAL A 86 5.58 -13.88 -10.02
C VAL A 86 4.29 -14.46 -10.60
N GLY A 87 3.68 -13.74 -11.54
CA GLY A 87 2.41 -14.09 -12.17
C GLY A 87 1.21 -13.32 -11.62
N ALA A 88 1.36 -12.60 -10.51
CA ALA A 88 0.34 -11.68 -10.03
C ALA A 88 0.25 -10.46 -10.93
N THR A 89 -0.97 -10.05 -11.24
CA THR A 89 -1.23 -8.78 -11.91
C THR A 89 -1.15 -7.66 -10.87
N HIS A 90 -0.19 -6.76 -10.99
CA HIS A 90 -0.14 -5.57 -10.14
C HIS A 90 -1.00 -4.46 -10.74
N SER A 91 -1.82 -3.81 -9.91
CA SER A 91 -2.61 -2.64 -10.27
C SER A 91 -2.44 -1.54 -9.23
N SER A 92 -2.44 -0.30 -9.67
CA SER A 92 -2.39 0.81 -8.74
C SER A 92 -3.77 1.11 -8.16
N CYS A 93 -3.80 1.54 -6.91
CA CYS A 93 -5.03 1.83 -6.20
C CYS A 93 -5.60 3.20 -6.60
N TYR A 94 -6.74 3.20 -7.30
CA TYR A 94 -7.45 4.43 -7.70
C TYR A 94 -7.77 5.36 -6.53
N PHE A 95 -8.11 4.79 -5.36
CA PHE A 95 -8.34 5.58 -4.15
C PHE A 95 -7.08 6.37 -3.74
N HIS A 96 -5.91 5.74 -3.71
CA HIS A 96 -4.66 6.44 -3.41
C HIS A 96 -4.26 7.45 -4.50
N PHE A 97 -4.55 7.15 -5.78
CA PHE A 97 -4.37 8.11 -6.88
C PHE A 97 -5.20 9.37 -6.67
N THR A 98 -6.52 9.23 -6.46
CA THR A 98 -7.40 10.38 -6.24
C THR A 98 -7.02 11.18 -4.99
N GLN A 99 -6.56 10.52 -3.93
CA GLN A 99 -5.99 11.19 -2.77
C GLN A 99 -4.73 11.98 -3.11
N ALA A 100 -3.81 11.44 -3.92
CA ALA A 100 -2.61 12.14 -4.35
C ALA A 100 -2.94 13.39 -5.17
N VAL A 101 -3.93 13.29 -6.06
CA VAL A 101 -4.47 14.45 -6.81
C VAL A 101 -5.08 15.47 -5.85
N TYR A 102 -5.87 15.04 -4.86
CA TYR A 102 -6.43 15.97 -3.86
C TYR A 102 -5.35 16.67 -3.03
N ARG A 103 -4.28 15.96 -2.63
CA ARG A 103 -3.11 16.59 -1.99
C ARG A 103 -2.42 17.58 -2.90
N ALA A 104 -2.39 17.35 -4.22
CA ALA A 104 -1.89 18.32 -5.18
C ALA A 104 -2.78 19.58 -5.25
N ILE A 105 -4.11 19.41 -5.31
CA ILE A 105 -5.10 20.51 -5.24
C ILE A 105 -4.87 21.37 -3.98
N GLN A 106 -4.62 20.71 -2.84
CA GLN A 106 -4.31 21.40 -1.59
C GLN A 106 -3.00 22.21 -1.68
N ARG A 107 -1.93 21.61 -2.22
CA ARG A 107 -0.63 22.27 -2.37
C ARG A 107 -0.66 23.50 -3.27
N VAL A 108 -1.49 23.48 -4.33
CA VAL A 108 -1.64 24.62 -5.25
C VAL A 108 -2.65 25.67 -4.77
N GLY A 109 -3.20 25.51 -3.55
CA GLY A 109 -4.11 26.50 -2.95
C GLY A 109 -5.53 26.45 -3.47
N LEU A 110 -5.92 25.42 -4.24
CA LEU A 110 -7.25 25.32 -4.86
C LEU A 110 -8.30 24.66 -3.95
N SER A 111 -7.99 24.32 -2.69
CA SER A 111 -8.91 23.64 -1.77
C SER A 111 -10.26 24.33 -1.63
N THR A 112 -10.28 25.65 -1.47
CA THR A 112 -11.53 26.42 -1.31
C THR A 112 -12.34 26.39 -2.59
N SER A 113 -11.70 26.65 -3.73
CA SER A 113 -12.36 26.63 -5.04
C SER A 113 -12.88 25.24 -5.40
N TYR A 114 -12.12 24.17 -5.16
CA TYR A 114 -12.57 22.80 -5.37
C TYR A 114 -13.86 22.45 -4.60
N ASN A 115 -14.06 23.05 -3.42
CA ASN A 115 -15.25 22.77 -2.61
C ASN A 115 -16.45 23.65 -2.99
N ASN A 116 -16.22 24.85 -3.52
CA ASN A 116 -17.26 25.87 -3.72
C ASN A 116 -17.57 26.19 -5.20
N ASP A 117 -16.70 25.79 -6.12
CA ASP A 117 -16.83 26.01 -7.56
C ASP A 117 -17.00 24.66 -8.27
N ASN A 118 -18.17 24.46 -8.87
CA ASN A 118 -18.51 23.20 -9.54
C ASN A 118 -17.69 22.95 -10.80
N ASP A 119 -17.26 23.99 -11.52
CA ASP A 119 -16.50 23.87 -12.76
C ASP A 119 -15.05 23.45 -12.45
N ILE A 120 -14.46 24.06 -11.42
CA ILE A 120 -13.14 23.65 -10.90
C ILE A 120 -13.20 22.22 -10.35
N LYS A 121 -14.22 21.91 -9.54
CA LYS A 121 -14.43 20.56 -9.00
C LYS A 121 -14.58 19.53 -10.11
N HIS A 122 -15.36 19.84 -11.14
CA HIS A 122 -15.58 18.97 -12.28
C HIS A 122 -14.29 18.76 -13.08
N SER A 123 -13.52 19.83 -13.34
CA SER A 123 -12.22 19.75 -14.02
C SER A 123 -11.22 18.89 -13.25
N CYS A 124 -11.10 19.08 -11.93
CA CYS A 124 -10.28 18.22 -11.07
C CYS A 124 -10.72 16.75 -11.09
N ARG A 125 -12.02 16.49 -11.19
CA ARG A 125 -12.56 15.13 -11.31
C ARG A 125 -12.30 14.51 -12.68
N LYS A 126 -12.26 15.30 -13.77
CA LYS A 126 -11.83 14.81 -15.08
C LYS A 126 -10.37 14.36 -15.05
N LEU A 127 -9.49 15.14 -14.40
CA LEU A 127 -8.10 14.73 -14.17
C LEU A 127 -8.00 13.42 -13.38
N MET A 128 -8.82 13.24 -12.35
CA MET A 128 -8.91 11.97 -11.61
C MET A 128 -9.43 10.82 -12.49
N ALA A 129 -10.36 11.09 -13.41
CA ALA A 129 -10.95 10.08 -14.28
C ALA A 129 -10.02 9.59 -15.41
N LEU A 130 -8.93 10.31 -15.71
CA LEU A 130 -7.95 9.89 -16.73
C LEU A 130 -7.40 8.49 -16.48
N ALA A 131 -7.20 8.11 -15.21
CA ALA A 131 -6.73 6.79 -14.83
C ALA A 131 -7.72 5.64 -15.16
N LEU A 132 -8.94 5.97 -15.59
CA LEU A 132 -9.99 5.01 -15.95
C LEU A 132 -10.15 4.85 -17.47
N LEU A 133 -9.41 5.62 -18.26
CA LEU A 133 -9.43 5.53 -19.72
C LEU A 133 -8.51 4.39 -20.21
N PRO A 134 -8.77 3.83 -21.39
CA PRO A 134 -7.81 2.97 -22.08
C PRO A 134 -6.47 3.70 -22.27
N GLU A 135 -5.36 3.01 -22.02
CA GLU A 135 -3.99 3.54 -22.16
C GLU A 135 -3.78 4.40 -23.42
N PRO A 136 -4.20 3.96 -24.64
CA PRO A 136 -3.86 4.68 -25.87
C PRO A 136 -4.47 6.08 -25.98
N ILE A 137 -5.51 6.40 -25.19
CA ILE A 137 -6.21 7.69 -25.29
C ILE A 137 -5.94 8.60 -24.09
N ILE A 138 -5.17 8.14 -23.09
CA ILE A 138 -4.93 8.92 -21.86
C ILE A 138 -4.20 10.22 -22.19
N GLU A 139 -3.15 10.16 -23.01
CA GLU A 139 -2.31 11.32 -23.35
C GLU A 139 -3.10 12.35 -24.16
N ASP A 140 -3.76 11.93 -25.24
CA ASP A 140 -4.62 12.80 -26.05
C ASP A 140 -5.72 13.46 -25.21
N THR A 141 -6.41 12.69 -24.34
CA THR A 141 -7.47 13.23 -23.48
C THR A 141 -6.90 14.20 -22.44
N TYR A 142 -5.69 13.94 -21.93
CA TYR A 142 -5.02 14.84 -21.00
C TYR A 142 -4.70 16.18 -21.66
N ASP A 143 -4.16 16.16 -22.88
CA ASP A 143 -3.85 17.36 -23.66
C ASP A 143 -5.11 18.15 -24.01
N GLU A 144 -6.20 17.48 -24.39
CA GLU A 144 -7.51 18.10 -24.61
C GLU A 144 -8.04 18.78 -23.33
N LEU A 145 -7.90 18.12 -22.17
CA LEU A 145 -8.29 18.70 -20.89
C LEU A 145 -7.45 19.94 -20.55
N LEU A 146 -6.13 19.88 -20.78
CA LEU A 146 -5.25 21.02 -20.56
C LEU A 146 -5.62 22.21 -21.46
N ALA A 147 -5.87 21.95 -22.75
CA ALA A 147 -6.28 22.98 -23.70
C ALA A 147 -7.63 23.61 -23.31
N ALA A 148 -8.60 22.78 -22.91
CA ALA A 148 -9.92 23.24 -22.46
C ALA A 148 -9.87 24.03 -21.14
N MET A 149 -8.90 23.75 -20.26
CA MET A 149 -8.80 24.41 -18.97
C MET A 149 -8.21 25.82 -19.03
N SER A 150 -7.54 26.22 -20.12
CA SER A 150 -7.07 27.61 -20.36
C SER A 150 -6.54 28.32 -19.10
N ILE A 151 -5.73 27.64 -18.29
CA ILE A 151 -4.99 28.27 -17.19
C ILE A 151 -3.68 28.74 -17.81
N GLU A 152 -3.54 30.06 -18.01
CA GLU A 152 -2.23 30.68 -18.13
C GLU A 152 -1.44 30.35 -16.86
N ILE A 153 -0.62 29.31 -16.91
CA ILE A 153 0.41 29.10 -15.90
C ILE A 153 1.40 30.24 -16.10
N LYS A 154 1.20 31.34 -15.38
CA LYS A 154 2.25 32.35 -15.21
C LYS A 154 3.43 31.64 -14.59
N LYS A 155 4.47 31.43 -15.40
CA LYS A 155 5.81 31.07 -14.94
C LYS A 155 6.27 32.04 -13.85
#